data_AF-A0A4C1WC33-F1
#
_entry.id   AF-A0A4C1WC33-F1
#
_cell.length_a   1.000
_cell.length_b   1.000
_cell.length_c   1.000
_cell.angle_alpha   90.00
_cell.angle_beta   90.00
_cell.angle_gamma   90.00
#
_symmetry.space_group_name_H-M   'P 1'
#
loop_
_entity.id
_entity.type
_entity.pdbx_description
1 polymer ?
#
loop_
_entity_poly.entity_id
_entity_poly.type
_entity_poly.pdbx_seq_one_letter_code
_entity_poly.pdbx_strand_id
1 'polypeptide(L)'
;MHMTRHQNLLHNVHSPPIEQIKVANNKTLPVGSSGDVTINALNGENQSNRILFTNVLYVPELAVNLISVHQITENGGQVKFDSKGCVILNRQNVIVATATKVNNMYRLNMNTGYACMSDVKQDDIFLWHQRMGHLNFDTLKKMKECSEGLTLSENKLIM
;
A
#
# COMPACT_ATOMS: atom_id res chain seq x y z
N MET A 1 6.55 10.53 7.17
CA MET A 1 6.26 10.57 5.72
C MET A 1 5.32 9.45 5.36
N HIS A 2 4.29 9.73 4.56
CA HIS A 2 3.48 8.70 3.92
C HIS A 2 4.30 7.94 2.88
N MET A 3 3.98 6.67 2.66
CA MET A 3 4.69 5.82 1.70
C MET A 3 3.72 4.91 0.94
N THR A 4 3.98 4.70 -0.34
CA THR A 4 3.22 3.81 -1.21
C THR A 4 4.16 2.92 -2.02
N ARG A 5 3.74 1.67 -2.25
CA ARG A 5 4.42 0.77 -3.21
C ARG A 5 3.91 0.91 -4.63
N HIS A 6 2.91 1.76 -4.84
CA HIS A 6 2.16 1.86 -6.09
C HIS A 6 2.38 3.23 -6.73
N GLN A 7 3.27 3.29 -7.73
CA GLN A 7 3.57 4.54 -8.45
C GLN A 7 2.35 5.11 -9.18
N ASN A 8 1.45 4.26 -9.67
CA ASN A 8 0.23 4.66 -10.35
C ASN A 8 -0.79 5.39 -9.46
N LEU A 9 -0.60 5.39 -8.14
CA LEU A 9 -1.40 6.19 -7.21
C LEU A 9 -0.91 7.64 -7.11
N LEU A 10 0.32 7.91 -7.57
CA LEU A 10 0.92 9.24 -7.49
C LEU A 10 0.43 10.15 -8.62
N HIS A 11 0.21 11.41 -8.26
CA HIS A 11 0.07 12.54 -9.17
C HIS A 11 0.97 13.68 -8.67
N ASN A 12 1.21 14.71 -9.49
CA ASN A 12 2.18 15.78 -9.16
C ASN A 12 3.57 15.22 -8.78
N VAL A 13 4.05 14.25 -9.56
CA VAL A 13 5.28 13.52 -9.27
C VAL A 13 6.51 14.44 -9.38
N HIS A 14 7.40 14.34 -8.40
CA HIS A 14 8.63 15.11 -8.30
C HIS A 14 9.75 14.26 -7.65
N SER A 15 10.98 14.78 -7.67
CA SER A 15 12.12 14.13 -7.03
C SER A 15 11.91 14.00 -5.52
N PRO A 16 12.20 12.84 -4.92
CA PRO A 16 11.97 12.64 -3.50
C PRO A 16 13.00 13.41 -2.66
N PRO A 17 12.65 13.84 -1.43
CA PRO A 17 13.57 14.55 -0.54
C PRO A 17 14.66 13.63 0.05
N ILE A 18 14.46 12.30 -0.04
CA ILE A 18 15.40 11.28 0.39
C ILE A 18 15.48 10.17 -0.66
N GLU A 19 16.64 9.55 -0.79
CA GLU A 19 16.87 8.49 -1.79
C GLU A 19 16.59 7.09 -1.26
N GLN A 20 16.58 6.90 0.06
CA GLN A 20 16.44 5.59 0.68
C GLN A 20 15.83 5.66 2.08
N ILE A 21 15.16 4.59 2.49
CA ILE A 21 14.60 4.43 3.84
C ILE A 21 15.19 3.19 4.52
N LYS A 22 15.24 3.20 5.85
CA LYS A 22 15.62 2.04 6.65
C LYS A 22 14.37 1.40 7.26
N VAL A 23 14.17 0.11 7.04
CA VAL A 23 13.02 -0.65 7.55
C VAL A 23 13.38 -1.50 8.77
N ALA A 24 12.37 -2.04 9.46
CA ALA A 24 12.54 -2.72 10.75
C ALA A 24 13.46 -3.95 10.72
N ASN A 25 13.59 -4.62 9.57
CA ASN A 25 14.54 -5.73 9.38
C ASN A 25 15.98 -5.25 9.06
N ASN A 26 16.28 -3.97 9.33
CA ASN A 26 17.57 -3.32 9.12
C ASN A 26 18.01 -3.21 7.65
N LYS A 27 17.16 -3.61 6.69
CA LYS A 27 17.41 -3.37 5.26
C LYS A 27 17.16 -1.91 4.91
N THR A 28 17.82 -1.48 3.85
CA THR A 28 17.63 -0.17 3.24
C THR A 28 16.88 -0.38 1.93
N LEU A 29 15.78 0.34 1.74
CA LEU A 29 14.96 0.28 0.53
C LEU A 29 15.11 1.58 -0.26
N PRO A 30 15.28 1.52 -1.59
CA PRO A 30 15.37 2.71 -2.43
C PRO A 30 14.01 3.42 -2.53
N VAL A 31 14.04 4.74 -2.62
CA VAL A 31 12.90 5.60 -2.88
C VAL A 31 12.97 6.03 -4.34
N GLY A 32 11.92 5.73 -5.11
CA GLY A 32 11.90 6.05 -6.55
C GLY A 32 11.48 7.49 -6.85
N SER A 33 10.36 7.93 -6.27
CA SER A 33 9.80 9.26 -6.51
C SER A 33 8.98 9.75 -5.32
N SER A 34 8.61 11.03 -5.31
CA SER A 34 7.62 11.60 -4.39
C SER A 34 6.46 12.21 -5.17
N GLY A 35 5.28 12.30 -4.57
CA GLY A 35 4.12 12.91 -5.19
C GLY A 35 2.93 12.92 -4.25
N ASP A 36 1.77 13.21 -4.79
CA ASP A 36 0.52 13.26 -4.03
C ASP A 36 -0.29 11.99 -4.26
N VAL A 37 -1.05 11.55 -3.24
CA VAL A 37 -2.01 10.44 -3.35
C VAL A 37 -3.36 10.91 -2.85
N THR A 38 -4.40 10.70 -3.66
CA THR A 38 -5.77 10.92 -3.22
C THR A 38 -6.48 9.59 -3.02
N ILE A 39 -7.08 9.38 -1.86
CA ILE A 39 -7.87 8.17 -1.57
C ILE A 39 -9.29 8.52 -1.10
N ASN A 40 -10.19 7.55 -1.24
CA ASN A 40 -11.55 7.62 -0.74
C ASN A 40 -11.67 6.77 0.53
N ALA A 41 -11.65 7.41 1.69
CA ALA A 41 -11.72 6.77 3.00
C ALA A 41 -13.14 6.84 3.58
N LEU A 42 -13.54 5.85 4.38
CA LEU A 42 -14.83 5.82 5.05
C LEU A 42 -14.76 6.56 6.39
N ASN A 43 -15.68 7.50 6.61
CA ASN A 43 -15.84 8.18 7.90
C ASN A 43 -16.63 7.32 8.92
N GLY A 44 -16.92 7.89 10.09
CA GLY A 44 -17.69 7.20 11.14
C GLY A 44 -19.13 6.86 10.77
N GLU A 45 -19.66 7.43 9.68
CA GLU A 45 -21.01 7.21 9.16
C GLU A 45 -21.01 6.34 7.88
N ASN A 46 -19.90 5.67 7.56
CA ASN A 46 -19.69 4.92 6.31
C ASN A 46 -19.84 5.77 5.03
N GLN A 47 -19.73 7.09 5.12
CA GLN A 47 -19.67 7.97 3.96
C GLN A 47 -18.23 8.07 3.46
N SER A 48 -18.09 8.14 2.14
CA SER A 48 -16.79 8.25 1.47
C SER A 48 -16.29 9.68 1.48
N ASN A 49 -15.15 9.91 2.11
CA ASN A 49 -14.42 11.17 2.11
C ASN A 49 -13.15 11.08 1.26
N ARG A 50 -12.96 12.09 0.41
CA ARG A 50 -11.75 12.22 -0.41
C ARG A 50 -10.64 12.88 0.40
N ILE A 51 -9.53 12.17 0.61
CA ILE A 51 -8.39 12.62 1.41
C ILE A 51 -7.15 12.72 0.53
N LEU A 52 -6.51 13.89 0.56
CA LEU A 52 -5.24 14.16 -0.11
C LEU A 52 -4.08 13.94 0.86
N PHE A 53 -3.15 13.09 0.48
CA PHE A 53 -1.85 12.92 1.11
C PHE A 53 -0.80 13.55 0.21
N THR A 54 -0.04 14.51 0.74
CA THR A 54 1.04 15.18 0.01
C THR A 54 2.40 14.60 0.37
N ASN A 55 3.36 14.71 -0.55
CA ASN A 55 4.75 14.25 -0.37
C ASN A 55 4.83 12.77 0.06
N VAL A 56 4.05 11.93 -0.61
CA VAL A 56 4.05 10.47 -0.43
C VAL A 56 5.22 9.88 -1.19
N LEU A 57 6.05 9.11 -0.49
CA LEU A 57 7.20 8.44 -1.10
C LEU A 57 6.77 7.16 -1.82
N TYR A 58 7.24 6.97 -3.05
CA TYR A 58 7.16 5.71 -3.76
C TYR A 58 8.35 4.82 -3.39
N VAL A 59 8.04 3.68 -2.77
CA VAL A 59 9.01 2.67 -2.34
C VAL A 59 8.53 1.31 -2.88
N PRO A 60 9.01 0.87 -4.06
CA PRO A 60 8.50 -0.33 -4.74
C PRO A 60 8.55 -1.60 -3.88
N GLU A 61 9.60 -1.74 -3.06
CA GLU A 61 9.87 -2.91 -2.23
C GLU A 61 9.08 -2.93 -0.90
N LEU A 62 8.23 -1.92 -0.66
CA LEU A 62 7.44 -1.82 0.56
C LEU A 62 6.31 -2.86 0.54
N ALA A 63 6.18 -3.64 1.62
CA ALA A 63 5.16 -4.69 1.72
C ALA A 63 3.72 -4.15 1.73
N VAL A 64 3.51 -2.96 2.34
CA VAL A 64 2.21 -2.30 2.48
C VAL A 64 2.37 -0.79 2.37
N ASN A 65 1.32 -0.09 1.95
CA ASN A 65 1.31 1.37 2.01
C ASN A 65 1.26 1.83 3.48
N LEU A 66 1.95 2.92 3.80
CA LEU A 66 2.06 3.44 5.17
C LEU A 66 1.52 4.86 5.26
N ILE A 67 0.65 5.08 6.25
CA ILE A 67 0.15 6.40 6.60
C ILE A 67 0.88 6.88 7.86
N SER A 68 1.54 8.03 7.74
CA SER A 68 2.32 8.63 8.82
C SER A 68 1.41 9.37 9.81
N VAL A 69 1.24 8.81 11.01
CA VAL A 69 0.52 9.47 12.12
C VAL A 69 1.15 10.83 12.44
N HIS A 70 2.49 10.89 12.49
CA HIS A 70 3.22 12.13 12.72
C HIS A 70 2.84 13.22 11.69
N GLN A 71 2.64 12.85 10.43
CA GLN A 71 2.31 13.82 9.39
C GLN A 71 0.85 14.27 9.47
N ILE A 72 -0.05 13.40 9.96
CA ILE A 72 -1.42 13.78 10.30
C ILE A 72 -1.42 14.82 11.42
N THR A 73 -0.66 14.59 12.48
CA THR A 73 -0.62 15.48 13.66
C THR A 73 0.07 16.81 13.39
N GLU A 74 1.17 16.83 12.62
CA GLU A 74 1.82 18.07 12.17
C GLU A 74 0.88 18.93 11.31
N ASN A 75 -0.01 18.28 10.55
CA ASN A 75 -1.05 18.96 9.80
C ASN A 75 -2.29 19.31 10.63
N GLY A 76 -2.20 19.28 11.97
CA GLY A 76 -3.29 19.66 12.89
C GLY A 76 -4.45 18.65 12.94
N GLY A 77 -4.30 17.48 12.33
CA GLY A 77 -5.23 16.37 12.50
C GLY A 77 -4.97 15.62 13.80
N GLN A 78 -5.88 14.71 14.15
CA GLN A 78 -5.75 13.85 15.31
C GLN A 78 -6.00 12.39 14.92
N VAL A 79 -5.33 11.47 15.61
CA VAL A 79 -5.61 10.03 15.49
C VAL A 79 -5.94 9.50 16.88
N LYS A 80 -7.14 8.93 17.05
CA LYS A 80 -7.60 8.35 18.31
C LYS A 80 -7.71 6.84 18.15
N PHE A 81 -6.94 6.10 18.93
CA PHE A 81 -6.87 4.64 18.89
C PHE A 81 -7.72 4.00 19.99
N ASP A 82 -8.30 2.85 19.71
CA ASP A 82 -8.94 1.98 20.68
C ASP A 82 -8.58 0.50 20.44
N SER A 83 -9.22 -0.42 21.17
CA SER A 83 -8.95 -1.85 21.03
C SER A 83 -9.40 -2.45 19.69
N LYS A 84 -10.33 -1.80 18.98
CA LYS A 84 -10.94 -2.27 17.73
C LYS A 84 -10.33 -1.61 16.50
N GLY A 85 -9.74 -0.43 16.62
CA GLY A 85 -9.29 0.35 15.48
C GLY A 85 -8.81 1.75 15.85
N CYS A 86 -8.98 2.69 14.91
CA CYS A 86 -8.77 4.11 15.18
C CYS A 86 -9.64 4.99 14.30
N VAL A 87 -9.82 6.24 14.74
CA VAL A 87 -10.46 7.31 13.98
C VAL A 87 -9.45 8.42 13.72
N ILE A 88 -9.53 9.00 12.51
CA ILE A 88 -8.71 10.12 12.08
C ILE A 88 -9.62 11.34 11.99
N LEU A 89 -9.26 12.42 12.71
CA LEU A 89 -9.98 13.68 12.72
C LEU A 89 -9.17 14.76 12.02
N ASN A 90 -9.86 15.68 11.33
CA ASN A 90 -9.25 16.89 10.80
C ASN A 90 -9.12 17.98 11.88
N ARG A 91 -8.62 19.16 11.48
CA ARG A 91 -8.46 20.33 12.37
C ARG A 91 -9.76 20.82 12.99
N GLN A 92 -10.91 20.53 12.36
CA GLN A 92 -12.25 20.90 12.82
C GLN A 92 -12.87 19.82 13.73
N ASN A 93 -12.09 18.83 14.19
CA ASN A 93 -12.56 17.69 14.98
C ASN A 93 -13.64 16.85 14.28
N VAL A 94 -13.70 16.88 12.95
CA VAL A 94 -14.59 16.02 12.17
C VAL A 94 -13.86 14.72 11.83
N ILE A 95 -14.54 13.58 12.03
CA ILE A 95 -14.01 12.27 11.64
C ILE A 95 -13.97 12.20 10.11
N VAL A 96 -12.76 12.17 9.55
CA VAL A 96 -12.56 12.11 8.10
C VAL A 96 -12.30 10.69 7.61
N ALA A 97 -11.76 9.83 8.47
CA ALA A 97 -11.53 8.42 8.15
C ALA A 97 -11.55 7.55 9.39
N THR A 98 -11.80 6.26 9.18
CA THR A 98 -11.73 5.21 10.19
C THR A 98 -10.78 4.11 9.74
N ALA A 99 -10.19 3.39 10.69
CA ALA A 99 -9.35 2.23 10.42
C ALA A 99 -9.68 1.10 11.38
N THR A 100 -9.67 -0.13 10.88
CA THR A 100 -9.94 -1.34 11.66
C THR A 100 -8.63 -2.02 12.04
N LYS A 101 -8.52 -2.51 13.27
CA LYS A 101 -7.35 -3.27 13.71
C LYS A 101 -7.42 -4.70 13.17
N VAL A 102 -6.41 -5.10 12.39
CA VAL A 102 -6.27 -6.45 11.80
C VAL A 102 -4.82 -6.88 11.94
N ASN A 103 -4.56 -8.04 12.56
CA ASN A 103 -3.20 -8.57 12.76
C ASN A 103 -2.22 -7.56 13.36
N ASN A 104 -2.66 -6.84 14.41
CA ASN A 104 -1.91 -5.75 15.07
C ASN A 104 -1.55 -4.54 14.19
N MET A 105 -2.13 -4.41 13.00
CA MET A 105 -2.02 -3.24 12.14
C MET A 105 -3.38 -2.52 12.05
N TYR A 106 -3.34 -1.19 11.87
CA TYR A 106 -4.55 -0.41 11.61
C TYR A 106 -4.73 -0.24 10.11
N ARG A 107 -5.74 -0.92 9.57
CA ARG A 107 -6.08 -0.87 8.14
C ARG A 107 -7.15 0.19 7.91
N LEU A 108 -6.84 1.18 7.07
CA LEU A 108 -7.78 2.22 6.72
C LEU A 108 -9.03 1.63 6.03
N ASN A 109 -10.21 2.01 6.50
CA ASN A 109 -11.47 1.65 5.88
C ASN A 109 -11.64 2.55 4.65
N MET A 110 -11.73 1.95 3.47
CA MET A 110 -11.86 2.67 2.20
C MET A 110 -13.12 2.18 1.49
N ASN A 111 -13.76 3.08 0.75
CA ASN A 111 -14.84 2.68 -0.13
C ASN A 111 -14.21 2.05 -1.37
N THR A 112 -13.97 0.75 -1.32
CA THR A 112 -13.59 0.01 -2.52
C THR A 112 -14.87 -0.18 -3.35
N GLY A 113 -15.09 0.73 -4.30
CA GLY A 113 -16.00 0.47 -5.45
C GLY A 113 -15.58 -0.73 -6.31
N TYR A 114 -14.55 -1.47 -5.88
CA TYR A 114 -14.16 -2.76 -6.38
C TYR A 114 -14.75 -3.82 -5.45
N ALA A 115 -16.03 -4.13 -5.64
CA ALA A 115 -16.50 -5.48 -5.34
C ALA A 115 -15.54 -6.43 -6.05
N CYS A 116 -14.73 -7.20 -5.30
CA CYS A 116 -13.93 -8.34 -5.78
C CYS A 116 -13.73 -8.36 -7.30
N MET A 117 -13.09 -7.33 -7.85
CA MET A 117 -12.50 -7.47 -9.16
C MET A 117 -11.25 -8.26 -8.85
N SER A 118 -11.42 -9.58 -8.88
CA SER A 118 -10.39 -10.45 -9.43
C SER A 118 -10.07 -9.86 -10.80
N ASP A 119 -9.22 -8.82 -10.78
CA ASP A 119 -8.38 -8.49 -11.90
C ASP A 119 -7.64 -9.80 -12.13
N VAL A 120 -8.11 -10.58 -13.10
CA VAL A 120 -7.38 -11.71 -13.66
C VAL A 120 -6.21 -11.09 -14.43
N LYS A 121 -5.33 -10.42 -13.69
CA LYS A 121 -3.99 -10.12 -14.13
C LYS A 121 -3.31 -11.47 -14.10
N GLN A 122 -2.92 -11.92 -15.29
CA GLN A 122 -2.13 -13.12 -15.53
C GLN A 122 -1.08 -13.22 -14.42
N ASP A 123 -1.18 -14.25 -13.57
CA ASP A 123 -0.42 -14.28 -12.33
C ASP A 123 1.09 -14.13 -12.62
N ASP A 124 1.71 -13.14 -11.98
CA ASP A 124 3.16 -12.91 -12.07
C ASP A 124 3.90 -14.06 -11.38
N ILE A 125 4.99 -14.55 -11.98
CA ILE A 125 5.86 -15.57 -11.38
C ILE A 125 6.38 -15.15 -10.01
N PHE A 126 6.55 -13.85 -9.77
CA PHE A 126 6.94 -13.31 -8.47
C PHE A 126 5.86 -13.51 -7.39
N LEU A 127 4.58 -13.40 -7.78
CA LEU A 127 3.47 -13.63 -6.87
C LEU A 127 3.39 -15.11 -6.46
N TRP A 128 3.62 -16.02 -7.40
CA TRP A 128 3.70 -17.46 -7.11
C TRP A 128 4.92 -17.81 -6.26
N HIS A 129 6.07 -17.17 -6.50
CA HIS A 129 7.25 -17.29 -5.63
C HIS A 129 6.92 -16.93 -4.18
N GLN A 130 6.22 -15.82 -3.94
CA GLN A 130 5.80 -15.44 -2.59
C GLN A 130 4.77 -16.42 -1.99
N ARG A 131 3.73 -16.80 -2.75
CA ARG A 131 2.70 -17.75 -2.29
C ARG A 131 3.27 -19.11 -1.91
N MET A 132 4.29 -19.58 -2.64
CA MET A 132 4.91 -20.88 -2.46
C MET A 132 6.12 -20.84 -1.51
N GLY A 133 6.27 -19.79 -0.71
CA GLY A 133 7.30 -19.71 0.33
C GLY A 133 8.71 -19.51 -0.21
N HIS A 134 8.86 -18.62 -1.20
CA HIS A 134 10.12 -18.31 -1.88
C HIS A 134 10.70 -19.46 -2.70
N LEU A 135 9.84 -20.32 -3.25
CA LEU A 135 10.24 -21.40 -4.14
C LEU A 135 11.06 -20.86 -5.33
N ASN A 136 12.13 -21.56 -5.70
CA ASN A 136 12.98 -21.17 -6.83
C ASN A 136 12.13 -20.95 -8.10
N PHE A 137 12.42 -19.86 -8.82
CA PHE A 137 11.80 -19.52 -10.11
C PHE A 137 11.88 -20.66 -11.12
N ASP A 138 12.98 -21.43 -11.18
CA ASP A 138 13.10 -22.58 -12.08
C ASP A 138 12.09 -23.69 -11.73
N THR A 139 11.86 -23.91 -10.44
CA THR A 139 10.87 -24.87 -9.96
C THR A 139 9.45 -24.39 -10.28
N LEU A 140 9.19 -23.09 -10.15
CA LEU A 140 7.90 -22.49 -10.53
C LEU A 140 7.63 -22.62 -12.05
N LYS A 141 8.66 -22.44 -12.89
CA LYS A 141 8.55 -22.66 -14.33
C LYS A 141 8.20 -24.11 -14.67
N LYS A 142 8.87 -25.09 -14.04
CA LYS A 142 8.54 -26.52 -14.21
C LYS A 142 7.12 -26.84 -13.73
N MET A 143 6.68 -26.21 -12.65
CA MET A 143 5.33 -26.42 -12.11
C MET A 143 4.22 -25.95 -13.06
N LYS A 144 4.48 -24.90 -13.85
CA LYS A 144 3.58 -24.48 -14.95
C LYS A 144 3.40 -25.57 -16.01
N GLU A 145 4.46 -26.28 -16.38
CA GLU A 145 4.38 -27.36 -17.37
C GLU A 145 3.59 -28.58 -16.86
N CYS A 146 3.52 -28.76 -15.54
CA CYS A 146 2.88 -29.91 -14.90
C CYS A 146 1.47 -29.63 -14.36
N SER A 147 0.87 -28.47 -14.63
CA SER A 147 -0.45 -28.12 -14.08
C SER A 147 -1.30 -27.28 -15.04
N GLU A 148 -2.59 -27.61 -15.13
CA GLU A 148 -3.53 -26.97 -16.08
C GLU A 148 -4.15 -25.66 -15.54
N GLY A 149 -3.72 -25.22 -14.34
CA GLY A 149 -4.29 -24.04 -13.66
C GLY A 149 -3.31 -22.88 -13.44
N LEU A 150 -2.03 -23.01 -13.80
CA LEU A 150 -1.00 -22.00 -13.55
C LEU A 150 -0.66 -21.23 -14.83
N THR A 151 -1.14 -19.99 -14.94
CA THR A 151 -0.76 -19.09 -16.04
C THR A 151 0.30 -18.08 -15.58
N LEU A 152 1.58 -18.43 -15.76
CA LEU A 152 2.69 -17.50 -15.46
C LEU A 152 2.96 -16.59 -16.67
N SER A 153 2.90 -15.28 -16.47
CA SER A 153 3.36 -14.28 -17.43
C SER A 153 4.84 -13.93 -17.17
N GLU A 154 5.70 -14.09 -18.18
CA GLU A 154 7.12 -13.70 -18.10
C GLU A 154 7.26 -12.22 -18.48
N ASN A 155 7.10 -11.31 -17.52
CA ASN A 155 7.52 -9.93 -17.75
C ASN A 155 9.05 -9.89 -17.73
N LYS A 156 9.65 -9.39 -18.84
CA LYS A 156 11.09 -9.28 -19.08
C LYS A 156 11.87 -8.94 -17.80
N LEU A 157 12.63 -9.91 -17.32
CA LEU A 157 13.80 -9.68 -16.47
C LEU A 157 14.81 -8.90 -17.34
N ILE A 158 14.82 -7.58 -17.20
CA ILE A 158 15.93 -6.76 -17.68
C ILE A 158 17.03 -6.97 -16.63
N MET A 159 18.04 -7.77 -16.98
CA MET A 159 19.34 -7.77 -16.31
C MET A 159 20.08 -6.47 -16.61
#